data_AF-Q82RH6-F1
#
_entry.id   AF-Q82RH6-F1
#
_cell.length_a   1.000
_cell.length_b   1.000
_cell.length_c   1.000
_cell.angle_alpha   90.00
_cell.angle_beta   90.00
_cell.angle_gamma   90.00
#
_symmetry.space_group_name_H-M   'P 1'
#
loop_
_entity.id
_entity.type
_entity.pdbx_description
1 polymer ?
#
loop_
_entity_poly.entity_id
_entity_poly.type
_entity_poly.pdbx_seq_one_letter_code
_entity_poly.pdbx_strand_id
1 'polypeptide(L)'
;MTSRREPRLADAAEIAAEQGLTPSRISQFYTERAENAAGRTFPDPVDKRGRARLWNHAEVTEWFADRAPSRLAEHAPPSLPPGTLLNAAEASRYLGYKNSSQVTTFVRDHPGYFPEPDVVEEKGTAANPYRRQLWKVETLQAWMATRPGRGRRAGAKEAPPLPDVPVDGDPEELLGASQAAALLGYKTVGSFSSSLSQGNLPLLKTTDGVAENAGRQNGRRRWTRRRILEQAAQRSKK
;
A
#
# COMPACT_ATOMS: atom_id res chain seq x y z
N MET A 1 47.71 -6.95 -7.31
CA MET A 1 46.72 -5.87 -7.54
C MET A 1 45.34 -6.44 -7.36
N THR A 2 44.79 -6.38 -6.14
CA THR A 2 43.40 -6.75 -5.87
C THR A 2 42.53 -5.55 -6.22
N SER A 3 41.89 -5.59 -7.39
CA SER A 3 40.85 -4.62 -7.75
C SER A 3 39.78 -4.65 -6.66
N ARG A 4 39.75 -3.61 -5.83
CA ARG A 4 38.71 -3.41 -4.83
C ARG A 4 37.43 -3.12 -5.61
N ARG A 5 36.64 -4.16 -5.86
CA ARG A 5 35.33 -4.05 -6.53
C ARG A 5 34.54 -2.98 -5.78
N GLU A 6 34.21 -1.88 -6.43
CA GLU A 6 33.36 -0.87 -5.82
C GLU A 6 32.05 -1.52 -5.37
N PRO A 7 31.58 -1.23 -4.14
CA PRO A 7 30.36 -1.81 -3.65
C PRO A 7 29.20 -1.42 -4.56
N ARG A 8 28.46 -2.42 -5.07
CA ARG A 8 27.28 -2.17 -5.88
C ARG A 8 26.28 -1.38 -5.04
N LEU A 9 25.88 -0.21 -5.54
CA LEU A 9 24.86 0.60 -4.90
C LEU A 9 23.49 0.29 -5.48
N ALA A 10 22.51 0.04 -4.61
CA ALA A 10 21.14 -0.23 -4.99
C ALA A 10 20.18 0.75 -4.29
N ASP A 11 19.15 1.18 -5.01
CA ASP A 11 18.09 1.99 -4.42
C ASP A 11 16.99 1.11 -3.80
N ALA A 12 16.06 1.75 -3.10
CA ALA A 12 14.97 1.05 -2.43
C ALA A 12 14.08 0.26 -3.40
N ALA A 13 13.98 0.66 -4.67
CA ALA A 13 13.13 -0.02 -5.64
C ALA A 13 13.78 -1.31 -6.13
N GLU A 14 15.08 -1.27 -6.40
CA GLU A 14 15.88 -2.44 -6.75
C GLU A 14 15.88 -3.48 -5.63
N ILE A 15 16.25 -3.08 -4.41
CA ILE A 15 16.25 -3.97 -3.23
C ILE A 15 14.85 -4.55 -3.00
N ALA A 16 13.80 -3.75 -3.14
CA ALA A 16 12.43 -4.22 -2.96
C ALA A 16 12.03 -5.28 -3.99
N ALA A 17 12.44 -5.14 -5.25
CA ALA A 17 12.14 -6.11 -6.29
C ALA A 17 12.78 -7.46 -5.99
N GLU A 18 14.06 -7.47 -5.59
CA GLU A 18 14.80 -8.68 -5.25
C GLU A 18 14.25 -9.38 -4.00
N GLN A 19 13.89 -8.61 -2.97
CA GLN A 19 13.43 -9.14 -1.69
C GLN A 19 11.91 -9.43 -1.66
N GLY A 20 11.20 -9.23 -2.78
CA GLY A 20 9.74 -9.41 -2.85
C GLY A 20 8.97 -8.44 -1.94
N LEU A 21 9.47 -7.22 -1.77
CA LEU A 21 8.92 -6.17 -0.91
C LEU A 21 8.48 -4.93 -1.71
N THR A 22 8.03 -3.90 -0.99
CA THR A 22 7.75 -2.58 -1.57
C THR A 22 8.91 -1.62 -1.27
N PRO A 23 9.21 -0.63 -2.14
CA PRO A 23 10.27 0.35 -1.87
C PRO A 23 10.05 1.13 -0.56
N SER A 24 8.78 1.42 -0.23
CA SER A 24 8.41 2.06 1.04
C SER A 24 8.80 1.21 2.25
N ARG A 25 8.74 -0.12 2.15
CA ARG A 25 9.09 -1.01 3.25
C ARG A 25 10.60 -1.01 3.50
N ILE A 26 11.42 -0.91 2.45
CA ILE A 26 12.87 -0.73 2.58
C ILE A 26 13.17 0.60 3.31
N SER A 27 12.52 1.68 2.89
CA SER A 27 12.66 2.98 3.56
C SER A 27 12.18 2.95 5.01
N GLN A 28 11.15 2.17 5.31
CA GLN A 28 10.62 2.00 6.66
C GLN A 28 11.60 1.25 7.57
N PHE A 29 12.25 0.17 7.09
CA PHE A 29 13.27 -0.54 7.87
C PHE A 29 14.40 0.37 8.32
N TYR A 30 14.88 1.24 7.42
CA TYR A 30 15.85 2.27 7.77
C TYR A 30 15.31 3.28 8.80
N THR A 31 14.11 3.82 8.55
CA THR A 31 13.52 4.86 9.41
C THR A 31 13.23 4.36 10.83
N GLU A 32 12.80 3.11 10.96
CA GLU A 32 12.49 2.46 12.24
C GLU A 32 13.72 1.84 12.90
N ARG A 33 14.91 1.92 12.28
CA ARG A 33 16.13 1.20 12.71
C ARG A 33 15.83 -0.27 13.01
N ALA A 34 15.11 -0.93 12.09
CA ALA A 34 14.67 -2.30 12.29
C ALA A 34 15.86 -3.25 12.47
N GLU A 35 15.76 -4.17 13.41
CA GLU A 35 16.73 -5.24 13.63
C GLU A 35 16.30 -6.53 12.94
N ASN A 36 17.25 -7.29 12.40
CA ASN A 36 17.00 -8.65 11.89
C ASN A 36 17.06 -9.69 13.01
N ALA A 37 16.93 -10.99 12.69
CA ALA A 37 16.93 -12.03 13.72
C ALA A 37 18.27 -12.16 14.46
N ALA A 38 19.36 -11.72 13.84
CA ALA A 38 20.69 -11.67 14.43
C ALA A 38 20.94 -10.39 15.27
N GLY A 39 19.92 -9.55 15.49
CA GLY A 39 20.05 -8.29 16.23
C GLY A 39 20.81 -7.19 15.49
N ARG A 40 21.06 -7.35 14.18
CA ARG A 40 21.74 -6.33 13.37
C ARG A 40 20.72 -5.31 12.89
N THR A 41 20.99 -4.03 13.09
CA THR A 41 20.17 -2.93 12.56
C THR A 41 20.26 -2.85 11.03
N PHE A 42 19.18 -2.44 10.38
CA PHE A 42 19.14 -2.23 8.93
C PHE A 42 20.25 -1.25 8.48
N PRO A 43 21.01 -1.56 7.40
CA PRO A 43 22.16 -0.76 6.97
C PRO A 43 21.85 0.71 6.72
N ASP A 44 22.83 1.56 7.03
CA ASP A 44 22.79 2.99 6.71
C ASP A 44 22.98 3.21 5.19
N PRO A 45 22.28 4.18 4.58
CA PRO A 45 22.49 4.52 3.19
C PRO A 45 23.88 5.16 3.01
N VAL A 46 24.61 4.70 2.00
CA VAL A 46 25.99 5.13 1.71
C VAL A 46 26.04 6.33 0.76
N ASP A 47 24.99 6.55 -0.02
CA ASP A 47 24.91 7.69 -0.95
C ASP A 47 23.44 8.07 -1.28
N LYS A 48 23.23 9.08 -2.11
CA LYS A 48 21.93 9.50 -2.65
C LYS A 48 22.02 9.80 -4.15
N ARG A 49 21.06 9.28 -4.91
CA ARG A 49 20.80 9.68 -6.30
C ARG A 49 19.57 10.57 -6.35
N GLY A 50 19.77 11.89 -6.33
CA GLY A 50 18.69 12.87 -6.20
C GLY A 50 17.99 12.74 -4.85
N ARG A 51 16.70 12.37 -4.84
CA ARG A 51 15.94 12.10 -3.60
C ARG A 51 16.02 10.65 -3.14
N ALA A 52 16.51 9.74 -3.98
CA ALA A 52 16.61 8.32 -3.65
C ALA A 52 17.86 8.07 -2.80
N ARG A 53 17.69 7.35 -1.68
CA ARG A 53 18.81 6.82 -0.89
C ARG A 53 19.38 5.60 -1.59
N LEU A 54 20.71 5.47 -1.56
CA LEU A 54 21.44 4.34 -2.09
C LEU A 54 22.09 3.59 -0.93
N TRP A 55 21.96 2.27 -0.95
CA TRP A 55 22.59 1.37 0.02
C TRP A 55 23.65 0.51 -0.65
N ASN A 56 24.61 0.06 0.14
CA ASN A 56 25.48 -1.04 -0.28
C ASN A 56 24.62 -2.30 -0.43
N HIS A 57 24.49 -2.79 -1.66
CA HIS A 57 23.63 -3.92 -2.02
C HIS A 57 24.01 -5.19 -1.25
N ALA A 58 25.32 -5.43 -1.06
CA ALA A 58 25.81 -6.62 -0.36
C ALA A 58 25.39 -6.62 1.12
N GLU A 59 25.54 -5.48 1.81
CA GLU A 59 25.17 -5.34 3.22
C GLU A 59 23.67 -5.51 3.44
N VAL A 60 22.85 -4.95 2.55
CA VAL A 60 21.40 -5.11 2.63
C VAL A 60 21.01 -6.56 2.36
N THR A 61 21.63 -7.21 1.38
CA THR A 61 21.39 -8.62 1.07
C THR A 61 21.76 -9.52 2.25
N GLU A 62 22.92 -9.29 2.88
CA GLU A 62 23.33 -10.01 4.08
C GLU A 62 22.35 -9.77 5.25
N TRP A 63 21.92 -8.54 5.46
CA TRP A 63 20.92 -8.21 6.48
C TRP A 63 19.61 -8.99 6.27
N PHE A 64 19.18 -9.14 5.01
CA PHE A 64 18.00 -9.92 4.65
C PHE A 64 18.19 -11.44 4.76
N ALA A 65 19.41 -11.95 4.60
CA ALA A 65 19.70 -13.37 4.78
C ALA A 65 19.43 -13.82 6.23
N ASP A 66 19.76 -12.97 7.20
CA ASP A 66 19.50 -13.17 8.63
C ASP A 66 18.12 -12.67 9.08
N ARG A 67 17.22 -12.39 8.14
CA ARG A 67 15.87 -11.95 8.49
C ARG A 67 15.08 -13.14 9.01
N ALA A 68 14.47 -12.98 10.17
CA ALA A 68 13.51 -13.95 10.69
C ALA A 68 12.49 -14.25 9.58
N PRO A 69 12.34 -15.51 9.15
CA PRO A 69 11.38 -15.86 8.13
C PRO A 69 10.01 -15.37 8.62
N SER A 70 9.18 -14.90 7.70
CA SER A 70 7.85 -14.45 8.12
C SER A 70 7.15 -15.58 8.88
N ARG A 71 6.40 -15.30 9.95
CA ARG A 71 5.65 -16.33 10.71
C ARG A 71 4.82 -17.28 9.81
N LEU A 72 4.45 -16.82 8.62
CA LEU A 72 3.72 -17.59 7.62
C LEU A 72 4.59 -18.55 6.79
N ALA A 73 5.91 -18.36 6.77
CA ALA A 73 6.89 -19.27 6.18
C ALA A 73 7.26 -20.40 7.15
N GLU A 74 7.22 -20.15 8.46
CA GLU A 74 7.36 -21.18 9.50
C GLU A 74 6.05 -21.93 9.77
N HIS A 75 4.92 -21.45 9.24
CA HIS A 75 3.62 -22.06 9.48
C HIS A 75 3.53 -23.43 8.81
N ALA A 76 3.55 -24.48 9.62
CA ALA A 76 3.20 -25.82 9.19
C ALA A 76 1.67 -25.97 9.22
N PRO A 77 1.00 -26.11 8.06
CA PRO A 77 -0.44 -26.35 8.03
C PRO A 77 -0.77 -27.72 8.65
N PRO A 78 -2.00 -27.89 9.19
CA PRO A 78 -2.45 -29.19 9.68
C PRO A 78 -2.40 -30.25 8.55
N SER A 79 -2.04 -31.48 8.90
CA SER A 79 -2.05 -32.59 7.95
C SER A 79 -3.49 -32.94 7.59
N LEU A 80 -3.85 -32.70 6.33
CA LEU A 80 -5.16 -33.03 5.75
C LEU A 80 -4.94 -33.82 4.46
N PRO A 81 -5.85 -34.74 4.09
CA PRO A 81 -5.75 -35.46 2.82
C PRO A 81 -5.66 -34.49 1.63
N PRO A 82 -4.79 -34.74 0.62
CA PRO A 82 -4.57 -33.81 -0.50
C PRO A 82 -5.83 -33.44 -1.29
N GLY A 83 -6.77 -34.38 -1.43
CA GLY A 83 -8.06 -34.16 -2.11
C GLY A 83 -9.13 -33.44 -1.29
N THR A 84 -8.84 -33.06 -0.04
CA THR A 84 -9.82 -32.36 0.82
C THR A 84 -10.09 -30.97 0.26
N LEU A 85 -11.36 -30.66 0.02
CA LEU A 85 -11.80 -29.34 -0.45
C LEU A 85 -12.01 -28.40 0.74
N LEU A 86 -11.34 -27.26 0.72
CA LEU A 86 -11.44 -26.20 1.71
C LEU A 86 -12.05 -24.95 1.08
N ASN A 87 -13.00 -24.33 1.77
CA ASN A 87 -13.52 -23.03 1.37
C ASN A 87 -12.53 -21.89 1.66
N ALA A 88 -12.78 -20.69 1.15
CA ALA A 88 -11.86 -19.55 1.32
C ALA A 88 -11.48 -19.25 2.79
N ALA A 89 -12.41 -19.46 3.74
CA ALA A 89 -12.13 -19.25 5.16
C ALA A 89 -11.28 -20.35 5.77
N GLU A 90 -11.56 -21.60 5.42
CA GLU A 90 -10.74 -22.75 5.81
C GLU A 90 -9.35 -22.67 5.19
N ALA A 91 -9.24 -22.36 3.90
CA ALA A 91 -7.98 -22.15 3.20
C ALA A 91 -7.17 -21.01 3.85
N SER A 92 -7.81 -19.91 4.25
CA SER A 92 -7.10 -18.83 4.95
C SER A 92 -6.47 -19.29 6.26
N ARG A 93 -7.21 -20.07 7.07
CA ARG A 93 -6.69 -20.64 8.32
C ARG A 93 -5.63 -21.70 8.06
N TYR A 94 -5.86 -22.59 7.09
CA TYR A 94 -4.93 -23.62 6.65
C TYR A 94 -3.57 -23.01 6.31
N LEU A 95 -3.57 -21.89 5.57
CA LEU A 95 -2.37 -21.16 5.15
C LEU A 95 -1.71 -20.32 6.27
N GLY A 96 -2.28 -20.31 7.49
CA GLY A 96 -1.73 -19.64 8.67
C GLY A 96 -2.13 -18.18 8.85
N TYR A 97 -3.05 -17.66 8.04
CA TYR A 97 -3.48 -16.27 8.13
C TYR A 97 -4.32 -16.02 9.39
N LYS A 98 -4.07 -14.87 10.04
CA LYS A 98 -4.89 -14.42 11.19
C LYS A 98 -6.31 -14.06 10.76
N ASN A 99 -6.47 -13.52 9.55
CA ASN A 99 -7.77 -13.16 8.98
C ASN A 99 -8.34 -14.31 8.15
N SER A 100 -9.51 -14.82 8.53
CA SER A 100 -10.21 -15.87 7.78
C SER A 100 -10.71 -15.40 6.41
N SER A 101 -10.75 -14.10 6.12
CA SER A 101 -11.18 -13.57 4.82
C SER A 101 -10.01 -13.27 3.86
N GLN A 102 -8.80 -13.73 4.19
CA GLN A 102 -7.59 -13.37 3.44
C GLN A 102 -7.62 -13.91 2.00
N VAL A 103 -7.96 -15.19 1.82
CA VAL A 103 -8.07 -15.81 0.49
C VAL A 103 -9.17 -15.14 -0.35
N THR A 104 -10.33 -14.84 0.24
CA THR A 104 -11.40 -14.08 -0.43
C THR A 104 -10.89 -12.73 -0.94
N THR A 105 -10.05 -12.07 -0.15
CA THR A 105 -9.44 -10.79 -0.53
C THR A 105 -8.47 -10.97 -1.69
N PHE A 106 -7.63 -12.02 -1.68
CA PHE A 106 -6.72 -12.29 -2.78
C PHE A 106 -7.46 -12.55 -4.09
N VAL A 107 -8.47 -13.41 -4.07
CA VAL A 107 -9.24 -13.73 -5.27
C VAL A 107 -9.96 -12.50 -5.83
N ARG A 108 -10.55 -11.67 -4.96
CA ARG A 108 -11.30 -10.49 -5.36
C ARG A 108 -10.40 -9.34 -5.83
N ASP A 109 -9.36 -9.04 -5.05
CA ASP A 109 -8.58 -7.83 -5.24
C ASP A 109 -7.32 -8.07 -6.09
N HIS A 110 -6.84 -9.32 -6.18
CA HIS A 110 -5.57 -9.73 -6.82
C HIS A 110 -5.77 -10.91 -7.78
N PRO A 111 -6.58 -10.74 -8.86
CA PRO A 111 -6.78 -11.81 -9.83
C PRO A 111 -5.44 -12.28 -10.41
N GLY A 112 -5.24 -13.60 -10.44
CA GLY A 112 -3.99 -14.24 -10.89
C GLY A 112 -2.88 -14.36 -9.83
N TYR A 113 -3.04 -13.79 -8.62
CA TYR A 113 -2.06 -13.96 -7.54
C TYR A 113 -2.25 -15.26 -6.75
N PHE A 114 -3.50 -15.61 -6.49
CA PHE A 114 -3.90 -16.83 -5.79
C PHE A 114 -4.45 -17.83 -6.82
N PRO A 115 -4.24 -19.15 -6.64
CA PRO A 115 -4.74 -20.16 -7.57
C PRO A 115 -6.24 -20.05 -7.74
N GLU A 116 -6.71 -20.38 -8.94
CA GLU A 116 -8.14 -20.54 -9.20
C GLU A 116 -8.72 -21.66 -8.32
N PRO A 117 -10.00 -21.56 -7.92
CA PRO A 117 -10.65 -22.62 -7.17
C PRO A 117 -10.77 -23.90 -8.00
N ASP A 118 -10.42 -25.03 -7.41
CA ASP A 118 -10.59 -26.36 -8.01
C ASP A 118 -12.06 -26.70 -8.23
N VAL A 119 -12.94 -26.22 -7.36
CA VAL A 119 -14.40 -26.41 -7.47
C VAL A 119 -15.12 -25.10 -7.14
N VAL A 120 -16.08 -24.74 -7.99
CA VAL A 120 -17.02 -23.64 -7.75
C VAL A 120 -18.42 -24.23 -7.64
N GLU A 121 -18.99 -24.17 -6.44
CA GLU A 121 -20.38 -24.55 -6.19
C GLU A 121 -21.28 -23.32 -6.31
N GLU A 122 -22.34 -23.41 -7.12
CA GLU A 122 -23.42 -22.43 -7.09
C GLU A 122 -24.37 -22.79 -5.94
N LYS A 123 -24.43 -21.92 -4.93
CA LYS A 123 -25.28 -22.05 -3.75
C LYS A 123 -26.25 -20.88 -3.67
N GLY A 124 -27.17 -20.95 -2.71
CA GLY A 124 -28.14 -19.90 -2.45
C GLY A 124 -29.53 -20.27 -2.94
N THR A 125 -30.43 -19.29 -2.91
CA THR A 125 -31.79 -19.43 -3.43
C THR A 125 -31.86 -18.82 -4.82
N ALA A 126 -32.91 -19.14 -5.59
CA ALA A 126 -33.13 -18.53 -6.91
C ALA A 126 -33.13 -16.98 -6.85
N ALA A 127 -33.54 -16.40 -5.73
CA ALA A 127 -33.56 -14.95 -5.51
C ALA A 127 -32.20 -14.37 -5.07
N ASN A 128 -31.28 -15.18 -4.58
CA ASN A 128 -29.95 -14.73 -4.15
C ASN A 128 -28.91 -15.86 -4.31
N PRO A 129 -28.47 -16.13 -5.56
CA PRO A 129 -27.42 -17.08 -5.81
C PRO A 129 -26.06 -16.50 -5.38
N TYR A 130 -25.23 -17.34 -4.78
CA TYR A 130 -23.85 -17.02 -4.47
C TYR A 130 -22.93 -18.20 -4.82
N ARG A 131 -21.69 -17.88 -5.18
CA ARG A 131 -20.69 -18.88 -5.56
C ARG A 131 -19.81 -19.20 -4.37
N ARG A 132 -19.76 -20.48 -3.99
CA ARG A 132 -18.79 -20.99 -3.01
C ARG A 132 -17.60 -21.58 -3.76
N GLN A 133 -16.46 -20.95 -3.56
CA GLN A 133 -15.19 -21.36 -4.14
C GLN A 133 -14.45 -22.28 -3.16
N LEU A 134 -13.93 -23.39 -3.68
CA LEU A 134 -13.25 -24.43 -2.93
C LEU A 134 -11.89 -24.74 -3.56
N TRP A 135 -10.89 -24.96 -2.72
CA TRP A 135 -9.54 -25.34 -3.11
C TRP A 135 -9.18 -26.66 -2.47
N LYS A 136 -8.53 -27.54 -3.22
CA LYS A 136 -7.94 -28.75 -2.67
C LYS A 136 -6.72 -28.42 -1.83
N VAL A 137 -6.45 -29.27 -0.84
CA VAL A 137 -5.24 -29.16 -0.02
C VAL A 137 -3.98 -29.23 -0.87
N GLU A 138 -3.93 -30.07 -1.91
CA GLU A 138 -2.79 -30.14 -2.83
C GLU A 138 -2.49 -28.81 -3.53
N THR A 139 -3.53 -28.11 -4.00
CA THR A 139 -3.43 -26.80 -4.65
C THR A 139 -2.89 -25.75 -3.67
N LEU A 140 -3.37 -25.77 -2.43
CA LEU A 140 -2.90 -24.85 -1.38
C LEU A 140 -1.45 -25.12 -0.96
N GLN A 141 -1.04 -26.38 -0.91
CA GLN A 141 0.34 -26.78 -0.61
C GLN A 141 1.30 -26.37 -1.73
N ALA A 142 0.94 -26.64 -2.98
CA ALA A 142 1.71 -26.21 -4.15
C ALA A 142 1.90 -24.69 -4.17
N TRP A 143 0.81 -23.93 -3.94
CA TRP A 143 0.90 -22.48 -3.86
C TRP A 143 1.72 -22.00 -2.65
N MET A 144 1.66 -22.69 -1.50
CA MET A 144 2.47 -22.35 -0.33
C MET A 144 3.97 -22.52 -0.61
N ALA A 145 4.35 -23.57 -1.34
CA ALA A 145 5.74 -23.84 -1.73
C ALA A 145 6.29 -22.78 -2.69
N THR A 146 5.46 -22.27 -3.60
CA THR A 146 5.84 -21.24 -4.58
C THR A 146 5.35 -19.85 -4.19
N ARG A 147 5.00 -19.64 -2.91
CA ARG A 147 4.25 -18.45 -2.46
C ARG A 147 4.97 -17.17 -2.91
N PRO A 148 4.42 -16.41 -3.86
CA PRO A 148 4.95 -15.10 -4.17
C PRO A 148 4.71 -14.22 -2.93
N GLY A 149 5.65 -13.33 -2.59
CA GLY A 149 5.57 -12.47 -1.39
C GLY A 149 4.22 -11.75 -1.23
N ARG A 150 3.95 -11.16 -0.05
CA ARG A 150 2.63 -10.62 0.35
C ARG A 150 1.85 -10.04 -0.83
N GLY A 151 0.82 -10.77 -1.29
CA GLY A 151 0.01 -10.45 -2.45
C GLY A 151 -0.19 -8.96 -2.62
N ARG A 152 0.38 -8.43 -3.69
CA ARG A 152 0.21 -7.02 -4.04
C ARG A 152 -1.28 -6.75 -4.17
N ARG A 153 -1.73 -5.59 -3.67
CA ARG A 153 -2.88 -4.90 -4.28
C ARG A 153 -2.60 -4.68 -5.76
N ALA A 154 -3.07 -5.60 -6.62
CA ALA A 154 -3.23 -5.38 -8.04
C ALA A 154 -4.05 -4.10 -8.20
N GLY A 155 -3.38 -3.03 -8.65
CA GLY A 155 -3.95 -1.70 -8.75
C GLY A 155 -4.33 -1.10 -7.40
N ALA A 156 -3.52 -0.18 -6.88
CA ALA A 156 -4.15 0.93 -6.18
C ALA A 156 -5.11 1.54 -7.20
N LYS A 157 -6.44 1.42 -6.99
CA LYS A 157 -7.43 2.09 -7.82
C LYS A 157 -6.95 3.51 -8.03
N GLU A 158 -6.77 3.90 -9.29
CA GLU A 158 -6.35 5.25 -9.62
C GLU A 158 -7.31 6.21 -8.91
N ALA A 159 -6.72 7.16 -8.17
CA ALA A 159 -7.53 8.11 -7.45
C ALA A 159 -8.42 8.84 -8.46
N PRO A 160 -9.71 9.06 -8.15
CA PRO A 160 -10.58 9.81 -9.04
C PRO A 160 -9.93 11.14 -9.44
N PRO A 161 -10.03 11.55 -10.71
CA PRO A 161 -9.47 12.82 -11.15
C PRO A 161 -10.08 13.96 -10.32
N LEU A 162 -9.27 14.98 -10.08
CA LEU A 162 -9.76 16.18 -9.40
C LEU A 162 -10.75 16.92 -10.32
N PRO A 163 -11.76 17.61 -9.75
CA PRO A 163 -12.66 18.43 -10.53
C PRO A 163 -11.89 19.60 -11.16
N ASP A 164 -12.34 20.03 -12.33
CA ASP A 164 -11.92 21.32 -12.89
C ASP A 164 -12.59 22.44 -12.08
N VAL A 165 -11.79 23.39 -11.60
CA VAL A 165 -12.25 24.51 -10.77
C VAL A 165 -11.67 25.78 -11.36
N PRO A 166 -12.49 26.68 -11.91
CA PRO A 166 -12.02 27.97 -12.43
C PRO A 166 -11.25 28.72 -11.35
N VAL A 167 -10.28 29.57 -11.71
CA VAL A 167 -9.60 30.43 -10.71
C VAL A 167 -10.49 31.62 -10.33
N ASP A 168 -11.27 32.13 -11.29
CA ASP A 168 -11.91 33.46 -11.24
C ASP A 168 -13.33 33.47 -10.64
N GLY A 169 -13.76 32.36 -10.05
CA GLY A 169 -15.06 32.27 -9.37
C GLY A 169 -15.11 33.05 -8.04
N ASP A 170 -16.27 32.98 -7.37
CA ASP A 170 -16.55 33.75 -6.16
C ASP A 170 -15.47 33.54 -5.06
N PRO A 171 -14.76 34.60 -4.65
CA PRO A 171 -13.72 34.53 -3.62
C PRO A 171 -14.18 33.97 -2.27
N GLU A 172 -15.45 34.17 -1.90
CA GLU A 172 -16.00 33.75 -0.61
C GLU A 172 -16.69 32.38 -0.69
N GLU A 173 -16.69 31.74 -1.87
CA GLU A 173 -17.17 30.37 -2.03
C GLU A 173 -16.38 29.39 -1.15
N LEU A 174 -17.11 28.59 -0.38
CA LEU A 174 -16.55 27.54 0.47
C LEU A 174 -16.24 26.28 -0.33
N LEU A 175 -14.96 26.10 -0.67
CA LEU A 175 -14.45 24.98 -1.45
C LEU A 175 -14.03 23.81 -0.58
N GLY A 176 -14.28 22.60 -1.10
CA GLY A 176 -13.88 21.34 -0.49
C GLY A 176 -12.44 20.94 -0.76
N ALA A 177 -11.97 19.88 -0.08
CA ALA A 177 -10.62 19.36 -0.23
C ALA A 177 -10.23 18.97 -1.67
N SER A 178 -11.18 18.48 -2.49
CA SER A 178 -10.92 18.17 -3.90
C SER A 178 -10.73 19.42 -4.76
N GLN A 179 -11.55 20.45 -4.54
CA GLN A 179 -11.47 21.72 -5.25
C GLN A 179 -10.23 22.52 -4.81
N ALA A 180 -9.93 22.53 -3.51
CA ALA A 180 -8.71 23.12 -2.98
C ALA A 180 -7.45 22.42 -3.54
N ALA A 181 -7.47 21.08 -3.63
CA ALA A 181 -6.38 20.33 -4.24
C ALA A 181 -6.17 20.71 -5.72
N ALA A 182 -7.25 20.91 -6.47
CA ALA A 182 -7.20 21.32 -7.87
C ALA A 182 -6.58 22.71 -8.04
N LEU A 183 -7.08 23.71 -7.31
CA LEU A 183 -6.55 25.09 -7.35
C LEU A 183 -5.09 25.20 -6.90
N LEU A 184 -4.65 24.30 -6.01
CA LEU A 184 -3.27 24.24 -5.53
C LEU A 184 -2.34 23.36 -6.39
N GLY A 185 -2.83 22.80 -7.49
CA GLY A 185 -2.07 21.98 -8.43
C GLY A 185 -1.62 20.61 -7.89
N TYR A 186 -2.30 20.05 -6.88
CA TYR A 186 -2.03 18.68 -6.45
C TYR A 186 -2.60 17.68 -7.44
N LYS A 187 -1.93 16.53 -7.60
CA LYS A 187 -2.44 15.45 -8.48
C LYS A 187 -3.64 14.72 -7.89
N THR A 188 -3.75 14.66 -6.55
CA THR A 188 -4.81 13.93 -5.85
C THR A 188 -5.18 14.60 -4.53
N VAL A 189 -6.40 14.34 -4.04
CA VAL A 189 -6.85 14.78 -2.70
C VAL A 189 -5.97 14.21 -1.59
N GLY A 190 -5.43 13.01 -1.78
CA GLY A 190 -4.52 12.37 -0.81
C GLY A 190 -3.21 13.15 -0.66
N SER A 191 -2.60 13.57 -1.77
CA SER A 191 -1.39 14.39 -1.76
C SER A 191 -1.63 15.75 -1.08
N PHE A 192 -2.77 16.39 -1.36
CA PHE A 192 -3.19 17.61 -0.66
C PHE A 192 -3.36 17.37 0.85
N SER A 193 -4.11 16.34 1.24
CA SER A 193 -4.40 16.03 2.64
C SER A 193 -3.13 15.72 3.44
N SER A 194 -2.19 14.99 2.83
CA SER A 194 -0.88 14.71 3.41
C SER A 194 -0.09 16.00 3.62
N SER A 195 -0.02 16.87 2.61
CA SER A 195 0.68 18.15 2.70
C SER A 195 0.08 19.06 3.79
N LEU A 196 -1.25 19.11 3.89
CA LEU A 196 -1.97 19.82 4.95
C LEU A 196 -1.61 19.28 6.35
N SER A 197 -1.64 17.95 6.52
CA SER A 197 -1.32 17.31 7.81
C SER A 197 0.12 17.54 8.27
N GLN A 198 1.04 17.66 7.32
CA GLN A 198 2.46 17.96 7.57
C GLN A 198 2.71 19.44 7.86
N GLY A 199 1.68 20.30 7.83
CA GLY A 199 1.81 21.74 8.09
C GLY A 199 2.37 22.55 6.93
N ASN A 200 2.46 21.97 5.73
CA ASN A 200 2.97 22.67 4.53
C ASN A 200 1.97 23.68 3.95
N LEU A 201 0.74 23.70 4.45
CA LEU A 201 -0.34 24.61 4.03
C LEU A 201 -0.82 25.41 5.26
N PRO A 202 0.00 26.34 5.77
CA PRO A 202 -0.26 27.01 7.04
C PRO A 202 -1.56 27.82 7.03
N LEU A 203 -1.91 28.48 5.92
CA LEU A 203 -3.16 29.25 5.83
C LEU A 203 -4.40 28.35 5.85
N LEU A 204 -4.28 27.11 5.38
CA LEU A 204 -5.38 26.14 5.32
C LEU A 204 -5.49 25.28 6.58
N LYS A 205 -4.62 25.49 7.58
CA LYS A 205 -4.75 24.83 8.89
C LYS A 205 -6.07 25.19 9.55
N THR A 206 -6.47 26.46 9.45
CA THR A 206 -7.75 26.97 9.91
C THR A 206 -8.77 26.89 8.78
N THR A 207 -9.93 26.32 9.09
CA THR A 207 -11.04 26.15 8.15
C THR A 207 -11.99 27.33 8.23
N ASP A 208 -12.55 27.74 7.10
CA ASP A 208 -13.52 28.84 7.04
C ASP A 208 -14.96 28.36 7.25
N GLY A 209 -15.18 27.05 7.15
CA GLY A 209 -16.44 26.43 7.49
C GLY A 209 -16.36 24.91 7.41
N VAL A 210 -17.52 24.30 7.60
CA VAL A 210 -17.73 22.87 7.39
C VAL A 210 -18.88 22.69 6.40
N ALA A 211 -18.85 21.59 5.66
CA ALA A 211 -19.96 21.25 4.78
C ALA A 211 -21.18 20.88 5.64
N GLU A 212 -22.26 21.65 5.52
CA GLU A 212 -23.56 21.34 6.12
C GLU A 212 -24.48 20.72 5.06
N ASN A 213 -25.36 19.80 5.48
CA ASN A 213 -26.38 19.16 4.62
C ASN A 213 -25.83 18.43 3.37
N ALA A 214 -24.55 18.05 3.37
CA ALA A 214 -23.87 17.46 2.21
C ALA A 214 -23.78 15.92 2.23
N GLY A 215 -24.75 15.23 2.85
CA GLY A 215 -24.78 13.76 2.96
C GLY A 215 -23.51 13.18 3.58
N ARG A 216 -22.84 12.23 2.91
CA ARG A 216 -21.55 11.63 3.37
C ARG A 216 -20.40 12.64 3.52
N GLN A 217 -20.54 13.86 2.98
CA GLN A 217 -19.54 14.91 3.09
C GLN A 217 -19.83 15.87 4.25
N ASN A 218 -20.92 15.67 5.01
CA ASN A 218 -21.28 16.52 6.15
C ASN A 218 -20.14 16.57 7.19
N GLY A 219 -19.91 17.75 7.78
CA GLY A 219 -18.85 18.01 8.76
C GLY A 219 -17.43 18.06 8.17
N ARG A 220 -17.26 17.94 6.85
CA ARG A 220 -15.93 18.07 6.23
C ARG A 220 -15.50 19.52 6.13
N ARG A 221 -14.21 19.74 6.38
CA ARG A 221 -13.53 21.05 6.31
C ARG A 221 -13.71 21.73 4.96
N ARG A 222 -13.99 23.04 4.99
CA ARG A 222 -14.10 23.94 3.85
C ARG A 222 -13.21 25.17 4.04
N TRP A 223 -12.79 25.75 2.92
CA TRP A 223 -11.99 26.97 2.88
C TRP A 223 -12.51 27.88 1.79
N THR A 224 -12.46 29.19 2.04
CA THR A 224 -12.76 30.20 1.03
C THR A 224 -11.79 30.09 -0.14
N ARG A 225 -12.29 30.29 -1.35
CA ARG A 225 -11.47 30.35 -2.56
C ARG A 225 -10.34 31.36 -2.42
N ARG A 226 -10.62 32.55 -1.89
CA ARG A 226 -9.64 33.60 -1.61
C ARG A 226 -8.44 33.08 -0.82
N ARG A 227 -8.68 32.35 0.27
CA ARG A 227 -7.62 31.78 1.11
C ARG A 227 -6.82 30.69 0.40
N ILE A 228 -7.47 29.87 -0.42
CA ILE A 228 -6.78 28.84 -1.21
C ILE A 228 -5.85 29.49 -2.23
N LEU A 229 -6.30 30.54 -2.92
CA LEU A 229 -5.50 31.28 -3.90
C LEU A 229 -4.35 32.06 -3.23
N GLU A 230 -4.59 32.63 -2.04
CA GLU A 230 -3.54 33.25 -1.23
C GLU A 230 -2.46 32.22 -0.86
N GLN A 231 -2.86 31.02 -0.43
CA GLN A 231 -1.94 29.92 -0.16
C GLN A 231 -1.19 29.47 -1.41
N ALA A 232 -1.82 29.47 -2.59
CA ALA A 232 -1.17 29.18 -3.87
C ALA A 232 -0.10 30.22 -4.21
N ALA A 233 -0.42 31.51 -4.06
CA ALA A 233 0.50 32.62 -4.32
C ALA A 233 1.70 32.63 -3.36
N GLN A 234 1.53 32.19 -2.10
CA GLN A 234 2.66 32.01 -1.18
C GLN A 234 3.60 30.88 -1.61
N ARG A 235 3.07 29.82 -2.24
CA ARG A 235 3.86 28.70 -2.72
C ARG A 235 4.64 29.01 -3.99
N SER A 236 4.13 29.91 -4.85
CA SER A 236 4.83 30.29 -6.09
C SER A 236 5.96 31.30 -5.88
N LYS A 237 5.98 32.00 -4.73
CA LYS A 237 7.03 32.98 -4.37
C LYS A 237 8.27 32.36 -3.71
N LYS A 238 8.30 31.04 -3.51
CA LYS A 238 9.32 30.31 -2.76
C LYS A 238 10.01 29.29 -3.65
#